data_AF-T1CKA3-F1
#
_entry.id   AF-T1CKA3-F1
#
_cell.length_a   1.000
_cell.length_b   1.000
_cell.length_c   1.000
_cell.angle_alpha   90.00
_cell.angle_beta   90.00
_cell.angle_gamma   90.00
#
_symmetry.space_group_name_H-M   'P 1'
#
loop_
_entity.id
_entity.type
_entity.pdbx_description
1 polymer ?
#
loop_
_entity_poly.entity_id
_entity_poly.type
_entity_poly.pdbx_seq_one_letter_code
_entity_poly.pdbx_strand_id
1 'polypeptide(L)' 'MAGFVLANGSMGSNQSGEGEIRKTLVEADLVDCMIALPGQLFYSTQIPACLWFLRRDK' A
#
# COMPACT_ATOMS: atom_id res chain seq x y z
N MET A 1 8.72 -5.87 -11.13
CA MET A 1 7.98 -6.03 -9.86
C MET A 1 8.62 -5.19 -8.77
N ALA A 2 7.81 -4.44 -8.00
CA ALA A 2 8.26 -3.61 -6.89
C ALA A 2 7.38 -3.86 -5.65
N GLY A 3 7.99 -3.85 -4.46
CA GLY A 3 7.32 -4.07 -3.18
C GLY A 3 7.59 -2.92 -2.21
N PHE A 4 6.56 -2.41 -1.55
CA PHE A 4 6.66 -1.28 -0.62
C PHE A 4 6.04 -1.62 0.73
N VAL A 5 6.69 -1.21 1.82
CA VAL A 5 6.12 -1.23 3.18
C VAL A 5 5.59 0.16 3.48
N LEU A 6 4.30 0.27 3.78
CA LEU A 6 3.63 1.54 4.06
C LEU A 6 2.79 1.43 5.32
N ALA A 7 2.51 2.56 5.97
CA ALA A 7 1.52 2.60 7.05
C ALA A 7 0.13 2.18 6.52
N ASN A 8 -0.68 1.54 7.37
CA ASN A 8 -2.03 1.09 6.99
C ASN A 8 -2.94 2.20 6.45
N GLY A 9 -2.67 3.46 6.83
CA GLY A 9 -3.37 4.63 6.29
C GLY A 9 -3.35 4.67 4.76
N SER A 10 -2.27 4.23 4.11
CA SER A 10 -2.13 4.24 2.64
C SER A 10 -3.26 3.49 1.90
N MET A 11 -3.88 2.50 2.54
CA MET A 11 -4.94 1.69 1.94
C MET A 11 -6.30 2.39 1.87
N GLY A 12 -6.55 3.41 2.70
CA GLY A 12 -7.89 3.99 2.83
C GLY A 12 -7.95 5.49 3.12
N SER A 13 -6.83 6.12 3.45
CA SER A 13 -6.76 7.57 3.63
C SER A 13 -6.96 8.29 2.29
N ASN A 14 -7.51 9.50 2.40
CA ASN A 14 -7.72 10.47 1.32
C ASN A 14 -6.95 11.77 1.58
N GLN A 15 -6.10 11.81 2.61
CA GLN A 15 -5.22 12.95 2.84
C GLN A 15 -4.23 13.07 1.68
N SER A 16 -3.80 14.30 1.38
CA SER A 16 -2.76 14.56 0.38
C SER A 16 -3.01 13.95 -1.01
N GLY A 17 -4.27 13.71 -1.38
CA GLY A 17 -4.63 13.13 -2.69
C GLY A 17 -4.39 11.62 -2.81
N GLU A 18 -4.14 10.91 -1.72
CA GLU A 18 -3.89 9.46 -1.71
C GLU A 18 -5.01 8.65 -2.39
N GLY A 19 -6.26 9.10 -2.29
CA GLY A 19 -7.41 8.47 -2.95
C GLY A 19 -7.30 8.46 -4.47
N GLU A 20 -6.93 9.59 -5.09
CA GLU A 20 -6.77 9.71 -6.55
C GLU A 20 -5.55 8.93 -7.04
N ILE A 21 -4.46 8.93 -6.28
CA ILE A 21 -3.28 8.12 -6.60
C ILE A 21 -3.65 6.63 -6.58
N ARG A 22 -4.30 6.15 -5.51
CA ARG A 22 -4.74 4.75 -5.38
C ARG A 22 -5.70 4.35 -6.49
N LYS A 23 -6.67 5.22 -6.81
CA LYS A 23 -7.59 5.02 -7.93
C LYS A 23 -6.84 4.86 -9.25
N THR A 24 -5.93 5.79 -9.57
CA THR A 24 -5.13 5.75 -10.80
C THR A 24 -4.29 4.46 -10.89
N LEU A 25 -3.66 4.03 -9.79
CA LEU A 25 -2.86 2.80 -9.77
C LEU A 25 -3.69 1.53 -10.03
N VAL A 26 -4.93 1.49 -9.50
CA VAL A 26 -5.85 0.37 -9.72
C VAL A 26 -6.43 0.41 -11.13
N GLU A 27 -6.85 1.58 -11.63
CA GLU A 27 -7.38 1.75 -12.98
C GLU A 27 -6.34 1.45 -14.07
N ALA A 28 -5.06 1.72 -13.79
CA ALA A 28 -3.94 1.35 -14.66
C ALA A 28 -3.51 -0.14 -14.53
N ASP A 29 -4.23 -0.93 -13.72
CA ASP A 29 -3.97 -2.35 -13.46
C ASP A 29 -2.56 -2.67 -12.94
N LEU A 30 -1.95 -1.72 -12.21
CA LEU A 30 -0.57 -1.83 -11.72
C LEU A 30 -0.44 -2.51 -10.36
N VAL A 31 -1.54 -2.58 -9.59
CA VAL A 31 -1.57 -3.22 -8.26
C VAL A 31 -1.79 -4.71 -8.43
N ASP A 32 -0.82 -5.51 -8.00
CA ASP A 32 -0.87 -6.98 -8.12
C ASP A 32 -1.40 -7.62 -6.83
N CYS A 33 -0.94 -7.13 -5.67
CA CYS A 33 -1.37 -7.62 -4.37
C CYS A 33 -1.21 -6.56 -3.27
N MET A 34 -2.10 -6.59 -2.28
CA MET A 34 -2.00 -5.83 -1.05
C MET A 34 -2.15 -6.77 0.15
N ILE A 35 -1.25 -6.64 1.14
CA ILE A 35 -1.24 -7.49 2.33
C ILE A 35 -1.28 -6.60 3.58
N ALA A 36 -2.31 -6.77 4.41
CA ALA A 36 -2.35 -6.18 5.73
C ALA A 36 -1.48 -7.01 6.68
N LEU A 37 -0.51 -6.37 7.35
CA LEU A 37 0.32 -7.05 8.33
C LEU A 37 -0.32 -6.95 9.73
N PRO A 38 -0.06 -7.92 10.63
CA PRO A 38 -0.42 -7.80 12.03
C PRO A 38 0.18 -6.54 12.66
N GLY A 39 -0.52 -5.98 13.66
CA GLY A 39 0.04 -4.91 14.49
C GLY A 39 1.31 -5.36 15.22
N GLN A 40 2.17 -4.40 15.59
CA GLN A 40 3.41 -4.63 16.34
C GLN A 40 4.41 -5.62 15.70
N LEU A 41 4.30 -5.85 14.38
CA LEU A 41 5.26 -6.70 13.65
C LEU A 41 6.68 -6.10 13.61
N PHE A 42 6.78 -4.76 13.56
CA PHE A 42 8.05 -4.06 13.52
C PHE A 42 8.45 -3.57 14.92
N TYR A 43 9.68 -3.88 15.33
CA TYR A 43 10.22 -3.44 16.62
C TYR A 43 10.40 -1.91 16.72
N SER A 44 10.55 -1.22 15.59
CA SER A 44 10.90 0.20 15.51
C SER A 44 9.71 1.15 15.31
N THR A 45 8.52 0.63 14.99
CA THR A 45 7.33 1.47 14.75
C THR A 45 6.09 0.84 15.36
N GLN A 46 5.32 1.66 16.07
CA GLN A 46 4.04 1.24 16.65
C GLN A 46 2.89 1.30 15.63
N ILE A 47 3.09 1.94 14.48
CA ILE A 47 2.06 2.09 13.45
C ILE A 47 1.94 0.77 12.67
N PRO A 48 0.75 0.14 12.61
CA PRO A 48 0.51 -1.02 11.76
C PRO A 48 0.80 -0.71 10.29
N ALA A 49 1.41 -1.67 9.59
CA ALA A 49 1.86 -1.50 8.22
C ALA A 49 1.23 -2.53 7.27
N CYS A 50 1.32 -2.24 5.97
CA CYS A 50 0.85 -3.06 4.88
C CYS A 50 1.92 -3.17 3.79
N LEU A 51 1.84 -4.22 2.98
CA LEU A 51 2.68 -4.41 1.80
C LEU A 51 1.87 -4.12 0.54
N TRP A 52 2.48 -3.36 -0.35
CA TRP A 52 1.97 -3.13 -1.71
C TRP A 52 2.92 -3.78 -2.71
N PHE A 53 2.38 -4.62 -3.58
CA PHE A 53 3.10 -5.19 -4.70
C PHE A 53 2.58 -4.61 -6.01
N LEU A 54 3.49 -4.02 -6.79
CA LEU A 54 3.18 -3.40 -8.09
C LEU A 54 3.97 -4.07 -9.22
N ARG A 55 3.31 -4.22 -10.38
CA ARG A 55 3.88 -4.82 -11.59
C ARG A 55 3.36 -4.07 -12.82
N ARG A 56 4.26 -3.74 -13.76
CA ARG A 56 3.91 -3.06 -15.02
C ARG A 56 3.63 -4.05 -16.15
N ASP A 57 4.13 -5.26 -16.00
CA ASP A 57 4.20 -6.36 -16.94
C ASP A 57 3.53 -7.57 -16.30
N LYS A 58 2.20 -7.64 -16.45
CA LYS A 58 1.41 -8.76 -15.92
C LYS A 58 1.66 -10.09 -16.63
#